data_AF-A0A1I4T492-F1
#
_entry.id   AF-A0A1I4T492-F1
#
_cell.length_a   1.000
_cell.length_b   1.000
_cell.length_c   1.000
_cell.angle_alpha   90.00
_cell.angle_beta   90.00
_cell.angle_gamma   90.00
#
_symmetry.space_group_name_H-M   'P 1'
#
loop_
_entity.id
_entity.type
_entity.pdbx_description
1 polymer ?
#
loop_
_entity_poly.entity_id
_entity_poly.type
_entity_poly.pdbx_seq_one_letter_code
_entity_poly.pdbx_strand_id
1 'polypeptide(L)'
;MKQIKLILLTGLLLTGSHITLFAQQVLPEFVVLARNYKYLSSVDGDVGQPVRLLRQQAVSYDIKNSEIYQEDYDTYSISFYLPGGYILAAYDSKGALISTAEKYKNVALPEAITTAVAERYPNWGIANDTYLVNYKDGRATRILYKLVLQNGDKRLRVKLNPNGDFLD
;
A
#
# COMPACT_ATOMS: atom_id res chain seq x y z
N MET A 1 -74.63 15.91 17.92
CA MET A 1 -73.41 15.28 18.49
C MET A 1 -72.31 15.39 17.43
N LYS A 2 -71.67 16.55 17.26
CA LYS A 2 -70.41 17.04 17.89
C LYS A 2 -69.14 16.18 17.60
N GLN A 3 -68.33 16.74 16.69
CA GLN A 3 -66.86 16.74 16.58
C GLN A 3 -66.11 15.55 15.94
N ILE A 4 -65.66 15.83 14.71
CA ILE A 4 -64.38 15.40 14.11
C ILE A 4 -63.21 15.77 15.03
N LYS A 5 -62.24 14.85 15.26
CA LYS A 5 -60.80 15.21 15.33
C LYS A 5 -59.90 14.04 14.89
N LEU A 6 -59.27 14.29 13.75
CA LEU A 6 -57.92 13.89 13.33
C LEU A 6 -56.94 13.75 14.52
N ILE A 7 -56.32 12.58 14.68
CA ILE A 7 -55.02 12.45 15.34
C ILE A 7 -54.08 11.70 14.39
N LEU A 8 -53.33 12.53 13.67
CA LEU A 8 -52.06 12.25 13.05
C LEU A 8 -51.07 11.85 14.17
N LEU A 9 -50.61 10.60 14.22
CA LEU A 9 -49.40 10.28 14.98
C LEU A 9 -48.35 9.80 14.00
N THR A 10 -47.59 10.78 13.52
CA THR A 10 -46.36 10.65 12.76
C THR A 10 -45.37 9.77 13.49
N GLY A 11 -45.23 8.51 13.05
CA GLY A 11 -44.03 7.73 13.28
C GLY A 11 -42.90 8.29 12.43
N LEU A 12 -42.25 9.35 12.90
CA LEU A 12 -41.01 9.85 12.31
C LEU A 12 -39.91 8.82 12.61
N LEU A 13 -39.73 7.86 11.71
CA LEU A 13 -38.54 7.01 11.68
C LEU A 13 -37.36 7.93 11.37
N LEU A 14 -36.65 8.35 12.42
CA LEU A 14 -35.32 8.91 12.31
C LEU A 14 -34.40 7.78 11.85
N THR A 15 -34.29 7.58 10.53
CA THR A 15 -33.19 6.82 9.96
C THR A 15 -31.95 7.65 10.21
N GLY A 16 -31.24 7.33 11.30
CA GLY A 16 -29.91 7.87 11.57
C GLY A 16 -29.01 7.49 10.41
N SER A 17 -28.82 8.42 9.47
CA SER A 17 -27.82 8.31 8.44
C SER A 17 -26.48 8.15 9.15
N HIS A 18 -25.89 6.96 9.07
CA HIS A 18 -24.53 6.72 9.51
C HIS A 18 -23.61 7.53 8.60
N ILE A 19 -23.33 8.77 8.96
CA ILE A 19 -22.25 9.54 8.35
C ILE A 19 -20.98 8.91 8.92
N THR A 20 -20.43 7.92 8.23
CA THR A 20 -19.03 7.53 8.45
C THR A 20 -18.18 8.72 8.03
N LEU A 21 -17.86 9.57 9.00
CA LEU A 21 -16.78 10.53 8.89
C LEU A 21 -15.52 9.71 8.62
N PHE A 22 -15.03 9.75 7.38
CA PHE A 22 -13.68 9.31 7.09
C PHE A 22 -12.75 10.26 7.83
N ALA A 23 -12.30 9.85 9.01
CA ALA A 23 -11.22 10.54 9.70
C ALA A 23 -10.02 10.56 8.73
N GLN A 24 -9.52 11.76 8.42
CA GLN A 24 -8.24 11.92 7.75
C GLN A 24 -7.22 11.12 8.57
N GLN A 25 -6.69 10.02 8.02
CA GLN A 25 -5.66 9.26 8.71
C GLN A 25 -4.39 10.10 8.76
N VAL A 26 -4.17 10.78 9.90
CA VAL A 26 -2.91 11.44 10.18
C VAL A 26 -1.84 10.36 10.22
N LEU A 27 -0.88 10.43 9.30
CA LEU A 27 0.26 9.54 9.32
C LEU A 27 1.06 9.82 10.60
N PRO A 28 1.44 8.80 11.38
CA PRO A 28 2.27 9.02 12.55
C PRO A 28 3.60 9.65 12.14
N GLU A 29 4.12 10.54 12.98
CA GLU A 29 5.47 11.08 12.80
C GLU A 29 6.50 9.94 12.95
N PHE A 30 7.43 9.84 12.01
CA PHE A 30 8.44 8.79 11.97
C PHE A 30 9.83 9.40 11.87
N VAL A 31 10.76 8.91 12.68
CA VAL A 31 12.16 9.35 12.62
C VAL A 31 12.85 8.56 11.50
N VAL A 32 13.24 9.25 10.44
CA VAL A 32 14.07 8.66 9.39
C VAL A 32 15.51 8.59 9.90
N LEU A 33 15.99 7.38 10.15
CA LEU A 33 17.40 7.20 10.46
C LEU A 33 18.23 7.53 9.22
N ALA A 34 19.20 8.44 9.35
CA ALA A 34 20.08 8.86 8.26
C ALA A 34 20.83 7.70 7.58
N ARG A 35 20.87 6.51 8.21
CA ARG A 35 21.44 5.30 7.61
C ARG A 35 20.54 4.61 6.57
N ASN A 36 19.23 4.86 6.60
CA ASN A 36 18.21 4.17 5.79
C ASN A 36 17.63 5.04 4.67
N TYR A 37 18.05 6.30 4.52
CA TYR A 37 17.50 7.23 3.51
C TYR A 37 17.61 6.71 2.06
N LYS A 38 18.69 5.98 1.74
CA LYS A 38 18.95 5.44 0.40
C LYS A 38 17.82 4.55 -0.10
N TYR A 39 17.20 3.80 0.82
CA TYR A 39 16.06 2.98 0.49
C TYR A 39 14.88 3.83 0.05
N LEU A 40 14.42 4.78 0.90
CA LEU A 40 13.30 5.66 0.56
C LEU A 40 13.51 6.40 -0.75
N SER A 41 14.69 6.97 -0.97
CA SER A 41 15.01 7.68 -2.22
C SER A 41 15.00 6.76 -3.45
N SER A 42 15.28 5.47 -3.28
CA SER A 42 15.37 4.53 -4.40
C SER A 42 14.03 3.93 -4.81
N VAL A 43 13.04 3.94 -3.91
CA VAL A 43 11.70 3.39 -4.15
C VAL A 43 10.63 4.48 -4.17
N ASP A 44 11.06 5.75 -4.23
CA ASP A 44 10.18 6.91 -4.25
C ASP A 44 9.24 6.88 -5.47
N GLY A 45 8.06 7.48 -5.32
CA GLY A 45 7.04 7.52 -6.37
C GLY A 45 5.62 7.66 -5.81
N ASP A 46 4.68 7.91 -6.73
CA ASP A 46 3.26 7.96 -6.41
C ASP A 46 2.74 6.55 -6.10
N VAL A 47 2.68 6.22 -4.82
CA VAL A 47 2.27 4.90 -4.32
C VAL A 47 1.17 5.01 -3.29
N GLY A 48 0.31 4.00 -3.19
CA GLY A 48 -0.78 3.96 -2.20
C GLY A 48 -0.31 4.07 -0.74
N GLN A 49 -1.21 4.54 0.13
CA GLN A 49 -0.92 4.74 1.56
C GLN A 49 -0.36 3.49 2.28
N PRO A 50 -0.87 2.26 2.07
CA PRO A 50 -0.30 1.08 2.73
C PRO A 50 1.18 0.85 2.41
N VAL A 51 1.60 1.19 1.19
CA VAL A 51 3.00 1.15 0.76
C VAL A 51 3.81 2.13 1.59
N ARG A 52 3.37 3.40 1.66
CA ARG A 52 4.08 4.44 2.43
C ARG A 52 4.23 4.07 3.90
N LEU A 53 3.17 3.57 4.53
CA LEU A 53 3.17 3.18 5.94
C LEU A 53 4.18 2.06 6.23
N LEU A 54 4.17 0.98 5.44
CA LEU A 54 5.11 -0.13 5.67
C LEU A 54 6.56 0.31 5.44
N ARG A 55 6.82 1.17 4.44
CA ARG A 55 8.16 1.71 4.18
C ARG A 55 8.66 2.57 5.32
N GLN A 56 7.80 3.41 5.88
CA GLN A 56 8.10 4.22 7.07
C GLN A 56 8.44 3.34 8.27
N GLN A 57 7.64 2.29 8.53
CA GLN A 57 7.94 1.31 9.58
C GLN A 57 9.31 0.65 9.38
N ALA A 58 9.63 0.21 8.16
CA ALA A 58 10.91 -0.41 7.86
C ALA A 58 12.10 0.55 8.05
N VAL A 59 11.95 1.83 7.69
CA VAL A 59 13.03 2.82 7.78
C VAL A 59 13.30 3.26 9.21
N SER A 60 12.24 3.35 10.02
CA SER A 60 12.29 3.81 11.40
C SER A 60 12.54 2.69 12.40
N TYR A 61 12.60 1.43 11.95
CA TYR A 61 12.87 0.31 12.84
C TYR A 61 14.30 0.36 13.38
N ASP A 62 14.40 0.42 14.71
CA ASP A 62 15.67 0.46 15.42
C ASP A 62 16.04 -0.93 15.94
N ILE A 63 16.85 -1.64 15.15
CA ILE A 63 17.36 -2.97 15.49
C ILE A 63 18.13 -2.96 16.81
N LYS A 64 18.94 -1.92 17.06
CA LYS A 64 19.86 -1.88 18.21
C LYS A 64 19.13 -1.80 19.55
N ASN A 65 17.93 -1.24 19.54
CA ASN A 65 17.07 -1.10 20.72
C ASN A 65 15.94 -2.14 20.74
N SER A 66 16.00 -3.15 19.88
CA SER A 66 14.99 -4.21 19.81
C SER A 66 15.36 -5.43 20.66
N GLU A 67 14.37 -6.16 21.16
CA GLU A 67 14.56 -7.36 21.99
C GLU A 67 15.26 -8.52 21.25
N ILE A 68 15.24 -8.51 19.92
CA ILE A 68 15.83 -9.54 19.08
C ILE A 68 17.32 -9.30 18.81
N TYR A 69 17.87 -8.16 19.25
CA TYR A 69 19.27 -7.79 19.01
C TYR A 69 20.22 -8.72 19.76
N GLN A 70 21.19 -9.28 19.05
CA GLN A 70 22.26 -10.12 19.57
C GLN A 70 23.58 -9.73 18.92
N GLU A 71 24.60 -9.42 19.72
CA GLU A 71 25.87 -8.88 19.19
C GLU A 71 26.53 -9.79 18.13
N ASP A 72 26.33 -11.11 18.24
CA ASP A 72 26.91 -12.12 17.35
C ASP A 72 26.19 -12.28 16.00
N TYR A 73 25.11 -11.53 15.74
CA TYR A 73 24.36 -11.63 14.49
C TYR A 73 24.78 -10.57 13.47
N ASP A 74 25.20 -11.04 12.28
CA ASP A 74 25.59 -10.20 11.15
C ASP A 74 24.39 -9.55 10.44
N THR A 75 23.22 -10.20 10.49
CA THR A 75 22.03 -9.77 9.75
C THR A 75 20.75 -10.09 10.50
N TYR A 76 19.79 -9.18 10.41
CA TYR A 76 18.48 -9.27 11.03
C TYR A 76 17.40 -9.18 9.97
N SER A 77 16.46 -10.12 9.98
CA SER A 77 15.32 -10.12 9.04
C SER A 77 14.02 -9.82 9.76
N ILE A 78 13.38 -8.70 9.40
CA ILE A 78 12.14 -8.21 10.01
C ILE A 78 11.03 -8.21 8.97
N SER A 79 9.86 -8.69 9.36
CA SER A 79 8.66 -8.64 8.52
C SER A 79 7.69 -7.59 9.04
N PHE A 80 7.36 -6.63 8.20
CA PHE A 80 6.31 -5.64 8.45
C PHE A 80 5.09 -6.01 7.62
N TYR A 81 3.89 -5.93 8.20
CA TYR A 81 2.66 -6.36 7.53
C TYR A 81 1.49 -5.42 7.82
N LEU A 82 0.66 -5.24 6.80
CA LEU A 82 -0.68 -4.65 6.86
C LEU A 82 -1.62 -5.52 6.03
N PRO A 83 -2.95 -5.43 6.20
CA PRO A 83 -3.88 -6.07 5.30
C PRO A 83 -3.56 -5.72 3.85
N GLY A 84 -3.20 -6.73 3.05
CA GLY A 84 -2.85 -6.54 1.64
C GLY A 84 -1.41 -6.11 1.35
N GLY A 85 -0.51 -5.99 2.34
CA GLY A 85 0.88 -5.59 2.10
C GLY A 85 1.87 -6.21 3.09
N TYR A 86 3.08 -6.52 2.62
CA TYR A 86 4.19 -6.87 3.49
C TYR A 86 5.55 -6.42 2.93
N ILE A 87 6.49 -6.20 3.84
CA ILE A 87 7.91 -5.96 3.58
C ILE A 87 8.70 -6.96 4.40
N LEU A 88 9.54 -7.76 3.75
CA LEU A 88 10.64 -8.47 4.40
C LEU A 88 11.90 -7.62 4.26
N ALA A 89 12.36 -7.04 5.37
CA ALA A 89 13.50 -6.15 5.44
C ALA A 89 14.69 -6.87 6.08
N ALA A 90 15.87 -6.77 5.47
CA ALA A 90 17.12 -7.23 6.08
C ALA A 90 17.95 -6.01 6.51
N TYR A 91 18.50 -6.07 7.72
CA TYR A 91 19.37 -5.06 8.30
C TYR A 91 20.73 -5.68 8.64
N ASP A 92 21.81 -4.91 8.49
CA ASP A 92 23.12 -5.32 8.98
C ASP A 92 23.23 -5.20 10.51
N SER A 93 24.33 -5.69 11.07
CA SER A 93 24.63 -5.60 12.50
C SER A 93 24.73 -4.16 13.04
N LYS A 94 24.80 -3.13 12.18
CA LYS A 94 24.79 -1.70 12.54
C LYS A 94 23.39 -1.08 12.45
N GLY A 95 22.37 -1.87 12.10
CA GLY A 95 21.00 -1.44 11.92
C GLY A 95 20.72 -0.73 10.59
N ALA A 96 21.64 -0.79 9.62
CA ALA A 96 21.40 -0.24 8.29
C ALA A 96 20.57 -1.23 7.46
N LEU A 97 19.51 -0.74 6.83
CA LEU A 97 18.67 -1.51 5.92
C LEU A 97 19.44 -1.83 4.63
N ILE A 98 19.70 -3.11 4.39
CA ILE A 98 20.52 -3.58 3.25
C ILE A 98 19.69 -4.16 2.11
N SER A 99 18.50 -4.71 2.39
CA SER A 99 17.59 -5.20 1.34
C SER A 99 16.13 -5.24 1.79
N THR A 100 15.22 -5.16 0.81
CA THR A 100 13.80 -5.44 1.02
C THR A 100 13.26 -6.34 -0.08
N ALA A 101 12.29 -7.18 0.29
CA ALA A 101 11.38 -7.85 -0.63
C ALA A 101 9.94 -7.49 -0.23
N GLU A 102 9.25 -6.77 -1.11
CA GLU A 102 7.95 -6.17 -0.82
C GLU A 102 6.89 -6.67 -1.77
N LYS A 103 5.68 -6.84 -1.24
CA LYS A 103 4.52 -7.19 -2.04
C LYS A 103 3.26 -6.58 -1.45
N TYR A 104 2.50 -5.95 -2.33
CA TYR A 104 1.24 -5.32 -2.02
C TYR A 104 0.19 -5.79 -3.00
N LYS A 105 -1.05 -5.94 -2.54
CA LYS A 105 -2.20 -6.40 -3.32
C LYS A 105 -3.30 -5.35 -3.23
N ASN A 106 -3.90 -5.05 -4.37
CA ASN A 106 -5.06 -4.18 -4.46
C ASN A 106 -4.82 -2.81 -3.81
N VAL A 107 -3.64 -2.23 -4.07
CA VAL A 107 -3.27 -0.88 -3.61
C VAL A 107 -3.51 0.13 -4.71
N ALA A 108 -3.75 1.39 -4.33
CA ALA A 108 -3.93 2.47 -5.30
C ALA A 108 -2.76 2.48 -6.31
N LEU A 109 -3.12 2.39 -7.59
CA LEU A 109 -2.19 2.37 -8.70
C LEU A 109 -1.83 3.81 -9.10
N PRO A 110 -0.57 4.07 -9.48
CA PRO A 110 -0.18 5.37 -10.02
C PRO A 110 -0.93 5.67 -11.32
N GLU A 111 -1.11 6.95 -11.61
CA GLU A 111 -1.79 7.43 -12.82
C GLU A 111 -1.17 6.84 -14.10
N ALA A 112 0.17 6.79 -14.18
CA ALA A 112 0.88 6.22 -15.32
C ALA A 112 0.45 4.78 -15.64
N ILE A 113 0.15 3.98 -14.61
CA ILE A 113 -0.29 2.59 -14.78
C ILE A 113 -1.75 2.53 -15.24
N THR A 114 -2.62 3.32 -14.61
CA THR A 114 -4.06 3.32 -14.96
C THR A 114 -4.30 3.88 -16.36
N THR A 115 -3.57 4.92 -16.75
CA THR A 115 -3.66 5.54 -18.08
C THR A 115 -3.16 4.58 -19.15
N ALA A 116 -1.98 3.96 -18.97
CA ALA A 116 -1.45 3.00 -19.94
C ALA A 116 -2.39 1.80 -20.16
N VAL A 117 -3.07 1.32 -19.12
CA VAL A 117 -4.07 0.25 -19.23
C VAL A 117 -5.32 0.72 -19.97
N ALA A 118 -5.85 1.90 -19.63
CA ALA A 118 -7.05 2.44 -20.26
C ALA A 118 -6.86 2.67 -21.76
N GLU A 119 -5.68 3.14 -22.17
CA GLU A 119 -5.33 3.37 -23.57
C GLU A 119 -5.15 2.06 -24.35
N ARG A 120 -4.40 1.08 -23.81
CA ARG A 120 -4.10 -0.18 -24.51
C ARG A 120 -5.26 -1.18 -24.50
N TYR A 121 -6.07 -1.18 -23.44
CA TYR A 121 -7.15 -2.15 -23.21
C TYR A 121 -8.48 -1.44 -22.92
N PRO A 122 -9.06 -0.73 -23.90
CA PRO A 122 -10.33 -0.03 -23.70
C PRO A 122 -11.45 -1.01 -23.33
N ASN A 123 -12.32 -0.60 -22.41
CA ASN A 123 -13.41 -1.41 -21.83
C ASN A 123 -12.97 -2.59 -20.94
N TRP A 124 -11.69 -2.72 -20.60
CA TRP A 124 -11.23 -3.67 -19.59
C TRP A 124 -11.09 -2.99 -18.24
N GLY A 125 -11.67 -3.60 -17.19
CA GLY A 125 -11.47 -3.18 -15.81
C GLY A 125 -10.24 -3.86 -15.19
N ILE A 126 -9.57 -3.18 -14.26
CA ILE A 126 -8.53 -3.79 -13.43
C ILE A 126 -9.22 -4.52 -12.28
N ALA A 127 -9.25 -5.86 -12.33
CA ALA A 127 -9.92 -6.68 -11.32
C ALA A 127 -9.05 -6.94 -10.09
N ASN A 128 -7.72 -7.03 -10.27
CA ASN A 128 -6.75 -7.14 -9.18
C ASN A 128 -5.42 -6.53 -9.61
N ASP A 129 -4.65 -6.04 -8.63
CA ASP A 129 -3.26 -5.67 -8.80
C ASP A 129 -2.35 -6.33 -7.77
N THR A 130 -1.09 -6.45 -8.15
CA THR A 130 0.00 -6.80 -7.25
C THR A 130 1.20 -5.93 -7.57
N TYR A 131 1.56 -5.07 -6.62
CA TYR A 131 2.74 -4.23 -6.68
C TYR A 131 3.90 -4.93 -5.96
N LEU A 132 5.05 -5.05 -6.64
CA LEU A 132 6.24 -5.75 -6.15
C LEU A 132 7.44 -4.82 -6.19
N VAL A 133 8.20 -4.80 -5.11
CA VAL A 133 9.43 -4.01 -5.00
C VAL A 133 10.53 -4.85 -4.38
N ASN A 134 11.71 -4.79 -4.98
CA ASN A 134 12.93 -5.30 -4.38
C ASN A 134 13.94 -4.17 -4.27
N TYR A 135 14.46 -3.97 -3.06
CA TYR A 135 15.59 -3.09 -2.80
C TYR A 135 16.81 -3.92 -2.42
N LYS A 136 17.98 -3.55 -2.94
CA LYS A 136 19.24 -4.15 -2.52
C LYS A 136 20.40 -3.19 -2.81
N ASP A 137 21.36 -3.13 -1.90
CA ASP A 137 22.65 -2.44 -2.11
C ASP A 137 22.48 -0.96 -2.53
N GLY A 138 21.57 -0.24 -1.86
CA GLY A 138 21.38 1.19 -2.13
C GLY A 138 20.45 1.55 -3.28
N ARG A 139 19.86 0.57 -3.98
CA ARG A 139 18.98 0.84 -5.14
C ARG A 139 17.77 -0.10 -5.21
N ALA A 140 16.70 0.36 -5.85
CA ALA A 140 15.62 -0.51 -6.28
C ALA A 140 16.13 -1.39 -7.42
N THR A 141 16.09 -2.70 -7.23
CA THR A 141 16.48 -3.70 -8.23
C THR A 141 15.30 -4.17 -9.08
N ARG A 142 14.06 -3.98 -8.58
CA ARG A 142 12.83 -4.31 -9.28
C ARG A 142 11.68 -3.48 -8.74
N ILE A 143 10.90 -2.89 -9.64
CA ILE A 143 9.57 -2.33 -9.35
C ILE A 143 8.64 -2.82 -10.45
N LEU A 144 7.55 -3.50 -10.06
CA LEU A 144 6.69 -4.21 -11.01
C LEU A 144 5.21 -4.17 -10.58
N TYR A 145 4.35 -3.79 -11.51
CA TYR A 145 2.90 -3.91 -11.37
C TYR A 145 2.42 -5.12 -12.15
N LYS A 146 1.74 -6.06 -11.48
CA LYS A 146 1.07 -7.19 -12.11
C LYS A 146 -0.42 -6.98 -12.02
N LEU A 147 -1.11 -6.89 -13.14
CA LEU A 147 -2.54 -6.62 -13.16
C LEU A 147 -3.29 -7.81 -13.73
N VAL A 148 -4.48 -8.06 -13.20
CA VAL A 148 -5.49 -8.92 -13.80
C VAL A 148 -6.56 -8.01 -14.38
N LEU A 149 -6.65 -7.97 -15.70
CA LEU A 149 -7.69 -7.24 -16.43
C LEU A 149 -8.90 -8.15 -16.66
N GLN A 150 -10.09 -7.58 -16.63
CA GLN A 150 -11.35 -8.29 -16.85
C GLN A 150 -12.27 -7.51 -17.79
N ASN A 151 -12.91 -8.21 -18.73
CA ASN A 151 -13.98 -7.70 -19.58
C ASN A 151 -15.03 -8.81 -19.75
N GLY A 152 -16.17 -8.66 -19.09
CA GLY A 152 -17.15 -9.74 -18.90
C GLY A 152 -16.49 -10.96 -18.23
N ASP A 153 -16.59 -12.11 -18.88
CA ASP A 153 -15.99 -13.37 -18.40
C ASP A 153 -14.52 -13.55 -18.82
N LYS A 154 -13.99 -12.67 -19.67
CA LYS A 154 -12.60 -12.77 -20.14
C LYS A 154 -11.65 -12.17 -19.13
N ARG A 155 -10.50 -12.82 -18.92
CA ARG A 155 -9.41 -12.34 -18.07
C ARG A 155 -8.06 -12.38 -18.79
N LEU A 156 -7.25 -11.38 -18.50
CA LEU A 156 -5.92 -11.17 -19.06
C LEU A 156 -4.97 -10.77 -17.93
N ARG A 157 -3.72 -11.20 -17.97
CA ARG A 157 -2.67 -10.74 -17.06
C ARG A 157 -1.67 -9.89 -17.81
N VAL A 158 -1.39 -8.71 -17.29
CA VAL A 158 -0.36 -7.81 -17.83
C VAL A 158 0.63 -7.45 -16.74
N LYS A 159 1.83 -7.06 -17.17
CA LYS A 159 2.89 -6.57 -16.30
C LYS A 159 3.36 -5.22 -16.81
N LEU A 160 3.56 -4.28 -15.90
CA LEU A 160 4.03 -2.94 -16.22
C LEU A 160 5.18 -2.53 -15.31
N ASN A 161 6.11 -1.75 -15.85
CA ASN A 161 7.09 -1.01 -15.06
C ASN A 161 6.44 0.26 -14.45
N PRO A 162 7.16 1.04 -13.63
CA PRO A 162 6.62 2.28 -13.04
C PRO A 162 6.19 3.36 -14.04
N ASN A 163 6.71 3.34 -15.26
CA ASN A 163 6.40 4.33 -16.30
C ASN A 163 5.12 3.99 -17.08
N GLY A 164 4.49 2.84 -16.80
CA GLY A 164 3.36 2.36 -17.59
C GLY A 164 3.77 1.56 -18.84
N ASP A 165 5.06 1.27 -19.03
CA ASP A 165 5.49 0.41 -20.13
C ASP A 165 5.14 -1.04 -19.82
N PHE A 166 4.52 -1.70 -20.78
CA PHE A 166 4.20 -3.13 -20.69
C PHE A 166 5.46 -3.97 -20.88
N LEU A 167 5.61 -4.98 -20.03
CA LEU A 167 6.80 -5.85 -19.96
C LEU A 167 6.49 -7.27 -20.49
N ASP A 168 5.94 -7.34 -21.71
CA ASP A 168 5.39 -8.54 -22.38
C ASP A 168 5.98 -9.89 -21.90
#